data_AF-A0AAW8P8M3-F1
#
_entry.id   AF-A0AAW8P8M3-F1
#
_cell.length_a   1.000
_cell.length_b   1.000
_cell.length_c   1.000
_cell.angle_alpha   90.00
_cell.angle_beta   90.00
_cell.angle_gamma   90.00
#
_symmetry.space_group_name_H-M   'P 1'
#
loop_
_entity.id
_entity.type
_entity.pdbx_description
1 polymer ?
#
loop_
_entity_poly.entity_id
_entity_poly.type
_entity_poly.pdbx_seq_one_letter_code
_entity_poly.pdbx_strand_id
1 'polypeptide(L)'
;MFEAANAVQIRVSIDEIEPEIWRQLVLPAHWNLEHLHLGIQAAFNWWNYHLYEFRIGGLRYGDVEVLTEDAIDGDPRVFDQTEVRLLDFEQGSVFTYHYDFGDGWRHTVAIEEFLTLASTPKHGSCVAGARARPPEDVGGVSGYERFLEIIADREDPEYDETIRWCGGYFDPERFDLSIADKDLRNALRSNVKRRLYQPKPKPVPKK
;
A
#
# COMPACT_ATOMS: atom_id res chain seq x y z
N MET A 1 -30.68 15.33 12.56
CA MET A 1 -29.39 16.03 12.36
C MET A 1 -28.60 15.10 11.46
N PHE A 2 -28.31 15.49 10.21
CA PHE A 2 -27.41 14.71 9.38
C PHE A 2 -26.01 14.91 9.96
N GLU A 3 -25.42 13.84 10.50
CA GLU A 3 -24.01 13.84 10.87
C GLU A 3 -23.19 13.64 9.60
N ALA A 4 -22.20 14.50 9.38
CA ALA A 4 -21.31 14.38 8.23
C ALA A 4 -20.41 13.16 8.39
N ALA A 5 -20.09 12.49 7.28
CA ALA A 5 -19.15 11.37 7.30
C ALA A 5 -17.79 11.82 7.86
N ASN A 6 -17.26 11.04 8.79
CA ASN A 6 -15.99 11.33 9.47
C ASN A 6 -14.92 10.26 9.23
N ALA A 7 -15.27 9.19 8.53
CA ALA A 7 -14.37 8.17 8.05
C ALA A 7 -14.76 7.73 6.63
N VAL A 8 -13.82 7.11 5.94
CA VAL A 8 -14.02 6.52 4.62
C VAL A 8 -13.48 5.09 4.64
N GLN A 9 -14.26 4.16 4.08
CA GLN A 9 -13.78 2.83 3.75
C GLN A 9 -13.26 2.83 2.31
N ILE A 10 -12.03 2.34 2.15
CA ILE A 10 -11.41 2.17 0.85
C ILE A 10 -10.91 0.74 0.67
N ARG A 11 -10.90 0.28 -0.58
CA ARG A 11 -10.14 -0.89 -1.01
C ARG A 11 -8.92 -0.43 -1.79
N VAL A 12 -7.78 -1.05 -1.50
CA VAL A 12 -6.54 -0.87 -2.25
C VAL A 12 -6.06 -2.22 -2.73
N SER A 13 -5.82 -2.36 -4.03
CA SER A 13 -5.40 -3.60 -4.68
C SER A 13 -4.16 -3.37 -5.53
N ILE A 14 -3.25 -4.34 -5.58
CA ILE A 14 -2.11 -4.29 -6.51
C ILE A 14 -2.59 -4.79 -7.87
N ASP A 15 -2.36 -3.99 -8.91
CA ASP A 15 -2.79 -4.32 -10.26
C ASP A 15 -1.90 -5.43 -10.87
N GLU A 16 -2.42 -6.13 -11.88
CA GLU A 16 -1.67 -7.12 -12.69
C GLU A 16 -1.14 -8.34 -11.94
N ILE A 17 -1.59 -8.59 -10.70
CA ILE A 17 -1.26 -9.81 -9.95
C ILE A 17 -2.52 -10.62 -9.68
N GLU A 18 -2.47 -11.91 -10.03
CA GLU A 18 -3.53 -12.86 -9.74
C GLU A 18 -3.01 -14.06 -8.91
N PRO A 19 -3.74 -14.53 -7.88
CA PRO A 19 -4.92 -13.91 -7.27
C PRO A 19 -4.68 -12.51 -6.68
N GLU A 20 -5.69 -11.65 -6.61
CA GLU A 20 -5.52 -10.26 -6.16
C GLU A 20 -4.85 -10.12 -4.77
N ILE A 21 -3.87 -9.22 -4.66
CA ILE A 21 -3.29 -8.78 -3.38
C ILE A 21 -3.95 -7.46 -2.99
N TRP A 22 -4.65 -7.43 -1.84
CA TRP A 22 -5.46 -6.26 -1.48
C TRP A 22 -5.59 -6.01 0.02
N ARG A 23 -5.96 -4.78 0.37
CA ARG A 23 -6.26 -4.32 1.74
C ARG A 23 -7.55 -3.49 1.73
N GLN A 24 -8.38 -3.66 2.75
CA GLN A 24 -9.54 -2.81 3.00
C GLN A 24 -9.29 -2.01 4.27
N LEU A 25 -9.35 -0.69 4.13
CA LEU A 25 -8.93 0.27 5.14
C LEU A 25 -10.09 1.17 5.51
N VAL A 26 -10.18 1.53 6.79
CA VAL A 26 -11.05 2.58 7.29
C VAL A 26 -10.18 3.73 7.75
N LEU A 27 -10.28 4.87 7.08
CA LEU A 27 -9.40 6.02 7.27
C LEU A 27 -10.21 7.25 7.72
N PRO A 28 -9.62 8.20 8.48
CA PRO A 28 -10.26 9.47 8.76
C PRO A 28 -10.53 10.24 7.46
N ALA A 29 -11.76 10.73 7.25
CA ALA A 29 -12.16 11.35 5.99
C ALA A 29 -11.38 12.65 5.65
N HIS A 30 -10.77 13.28 6.67
CA HIS A 30 -9.95 14.49 6.50
C HIS A 30 -8.49 14.22 6.13
N TRP A 31 -8.07 12.95 6.03
CA TRP A 31 -6.73 12.62 5.54
C TRP A 31 -6.55 13.12 4.11
N ASN A 32 -5.37 13.68 3.83
CA ASN A 32 -4.97 14.09 2.48
C ASN A 32 -4.26 12.92 1.76
N LEU A 33 -3.84 13.14 0.52
CA LEU A 33 -3.19 12.09 -0.27
C LEU A 33 -1.80 11.69 0.29
N GLU A 34 -1.08 12.59 0.95
CA GLU A 34 0.15 12.23 1.68
C GLU A 34 -0.14 11.26 2.83
N HIS A 35 -1.17 11.54 3.64
CA HIS A 35 -1.59 10.64 4.71
C HIS A 35 -2.09 9.30 4.15
N LEU A 36 -2.81 9.32 3.01
CA LEU A 36 -3.23 8.11 2.31
C LEU A 36 -2.02 7.28 1.87
N HIS A 37 -1.00 7.91 1.26
CA HIS A 37 0.25 7.27 0.88
C HIS A 37 0.88 6.55 2.07
N LEU A 38 1.08 7.26 3.20
CA LEU A 38 1.63 6.66 4.42
C LEU A 38 0.76 5.50 4.95
N GLY A 39 -0.56 5.61 4.82
CA GLY A 39 -1.52 4.56 5.16
C GLY A 39 -1.39 3.30 4.29
N ILE A 40 -1.35 3.44 2.97
CA ILE A 40 -1.14 2.34 2.01
C ILE A 40 0.20 1.67 2.30
N GLN A 41 1.25 2.48 2.39
CA GLN A 41 2.59 2.07 2.73
C GLN A 41 2.62 1.22 4.02
N ALA A 42 1.93 1.64 5.08
CA ALA A 42 1.85 0.89 6.33
C ALA A 42 1.04 -0.41 6.22
N ALA A 43 -0.10 -0.40 5.51
CA ALA A 43 -0.99 -1.55 5.35
C ALA A 43 -0.38 -2.68 4.50
N PHE A 44 0.42 -2.33 3.50
CA PHE A 44 1.18 -3.30 2.69
C PHE A 44 2.57 -3.60 3.27
N ASN A 45 3.06 -2.78 4.19
CA ASN A 45 4.41 -2.88 4.76
C ASN A 45 5.55 -2.71 3.71
N TRP A 46 5.32 -1.80 2.74
CA TRP A 46 6.35 -1.22 1.87
C TRP A 46 7.33 -0.37 2.68
N TRP A 47 8.48 0.05 2.16
CA TRP A 47 9.48 0.78 2.97
C TRP A 47 9.41 2.30 2.88
N ASN A 48 8.61 2.83 1.96
CA ASN A 48 8.45 4.27 1.75
C ASN A 48 9.75 5.00 1.37
N TYR A 49 10.63 4.35 0.58
CA TYR A 49 11.88 4.96 0.10
C TYR A 49 11.92 5.26 -1.40
N HIS A 50 10.92 4.82 -2.16
CA HIS A 50 10.79 5.13 -3.57
C HIS A 50 9.79 6.28 -3.80
N LEU A 51 9.90 6.90 -4.98
CA LEU A 51 8.95 7.90 -5.45
C LEU A 51 7.55 7.31 -5.60
N TYR A 52 6.55 8.18 -5.51
CA TYR A 52 5.15 7.81 -5.71
C TYR A 52 4.35 8.99 -6.27
N GLU A 53 3.20 8.66 -6.86
CA GLU A 53 2.20 9.62 -7.28
C GLU A 53 0.80 9.02 -7.23
N PHE A 54 -0.21 9.88 -7.19
CA PHE A 54 -1.59 9.51 -7.47
C PHE A 54 -2.00 10.03 -8.84
N ARG A 55 -2.72 9.19 -9.60
CA ARG A 55 -3.34 9.57 -10.87
C ARG A 55 -4.84 9.59 -10.71
N ILE A 56 -5.42 10.79 -10.72
CA ILE A 56 -6.85 11.03 -10.48
C ILE A 56 -7.38 11.89 -11.62
N GLY A 57 -8.37 11.38 -12.36
CA GLY A 57 -8.99 12.14 -13.46
C GLY A 57 -8.02 12.59 -14.56
N GLY A 58 -6.92 11.86 -14.77
CA GLY A 58 -5.86 12.22 -15.73
C GLY A 58 -4.84 13.24 -15.21
N LEU A 59 -4.95 13.68 -13.96
CA LEU A 59 -4.01 14.59 -13.30
C LEU A 59 -3.07 13.82 -12.36
N ARG A 60 -1.88 14.38 -12.12
CA ARG A 60 -0.85 13.82 -11.24
C ARG A 60 -0.81 14.57 -9.92
N TYR A 61 -0.82 13.85 -8.81
CA TYR A 61 -0.70 14.41 -7.47
C TYR A 61 0.45 13.74 -6.72
N GLY A 62 1.23 14.53 -6.01
CA GLY A 62 2.35 14.04 -5.21
C GLY A 62 3.08 15.18 -4.53
N ASP A 63 4.28 14.89 -4.03
CA ASP A 63 5.20 15.93 -3.56
C ASP A 63 5.70 16.73 -4.77
N VAL A 64 5.33 18.01 -4.85
CA VAL A 64 5.65 18.86 -6.00
C VAL A 64 7.16 19.09 -6.10
N GLU A 65 7.84 19.33 -4.98
CA GLU A 65 9.28 19.61 -4.99
C GLU A 65 10.05 18.39 -5.49
N VAL A 66 9.70 17.21 -4.99
CA VAL A 66 10.37 15.95 -5.36
C VAL A 66 10.06 15.55 -6.80
N LEU A 67 8.79 15.61 -7.22
CA LEU A 67 8.39 15.14 -8.56
C LEU A 67 8.70 16.13 -9.69
N THR A 68 9.19 17.33 -9.37
CA THR A 68 9.57 18.35 -10.36
C THR A 68 11.03 18.77 -10.31
N GLU A 69 11.87 18.10 -9.50
CA GLU A 69 13.30 18.40 -9.35
C GLU A 69 14.05 18.45 -10.70
N ASP A 70 13.77 17.49 -11.59
CA ASP A 70 14.37 17.39 -12.93
C ASP A 70 13.38 17.72 -14.07
N ALA A 71 12.26 18.39 -13.76
CA ALA A 71 11.23 18.66 -14.77
C ALA A 71 11.72 19.62 -15.85
N ILE A 72 11.35 19.33 -17.10
CA ILE A 72 11.62 20.16 -18.27
C ILE A 72 10.33 20.78 -18.82
N ASP A 73 10.50 21.77 -19.70
CA ASP A 73 9.38 22.47 -20.32
C ASP A 73 8.53 21.50 -21.16
N GLY A 74 7.25 21.37 -20.83
CA GLY A 74 6.31 20.41 -21.42
C GLY A 74 5.97 19.20 -20.56
N ASP A 75 6.62 19.01 -19.41
CA ASP A 75 6.27 17.92 -18.49
C ASP A 75 4.86 18.09 -17.90
N PRO A 76 4.12 16.99 -17.67
CA PRO A 76 2.80 17.06 -17.07
C PRO A 76 2.86 17.68 -15.66
N ARG A 77 2.02 18.70 -15.45
CA ARG A 77 1.89 19.38 -14.16
C ARG A 77 1.61 18.38 -13.03
N VAL A 78 2.31 18.58 -11.91
CA VAL A 78 2.07 17.92 -10.63
C VAL A 78 1.27 18.87 -9.73
N PHE A 79 0.26 18.34 -9.06
CA PHE A 79 -0.53 19.03 -8.04
C PHE A 79 -0.12 18.56 -6.65
N ASP A 80 -0.22 19.44 -5.66
CA ASP A 80 0.16 19.15 -4.29
C ASP A 80 -0.80 18.14 -3.66
N GLN A 81 -0.26 17.00 -3.24
CA GLN A 81 -1.00 15.94 -2.57
C GLN A 81 -1.64 16.35 -1.24
N THR A 82 -1.14 17.40 -0.60
CA THR A 82 -1.65 17.87 0.70
C THR A 82 -2.95 18.67 0.57
N GLU A 83 -3.26 19.15 -0.63
CA GLU A 83 -4.46 19.96 -0.94
C GLU A 83 -5.71 19.11 -1.20
N VAL A 84 -5.57 17.82 -1.48
CA VAL A 84 -6.67 16.90 -1.78
C VAL A 84 -6.90 15.95 -0.62
N ARG A 85 -8.14 15.89 -0.11
CA ARG A 85 -8.58 15.06 1.00
C ARG A 85 -9.49 13.93 0.55
N LEU A 86 -9.57 12.88 1.35
CA LEU A 86 -10.47 11.75 1.07
C LEU A 86 -11.94 12.16 1.01
N LEU A 87 -12.35 13.17 1.77
CA LEU A 87 -13.69 13.75 1.73
C LEU A 87 -14.02 14.53 0.45
N ASP A 88 -13.02 14.83 -0.39
CA ASP A 88 -13.23 15.52 -1.68
C ASP A 88 -13.68 14.56 -2.79
N PHE A 89 -13.64 13.25 -2.53
CA PHE A 89 -14.09 12.22 -3.44
C PHE A 89 -15.55 11.83 -3.20
N GLU A 90 -16.17 11.26 -4.23
CA GLU A 90 -17.50 10.66 -4.13
C GLU A 90 -17.39 9.15 -3.86
N GLN A 91 -18.44 8.57 -3.26
CA GLN A 91 -18.53 7.12 -3.13
C GLN A 91 -18.52 6.47 -4.52
N GLY A 92 -17.73 5.41 -4.70
CA GLY A 92 -17.50 4.78 -6.00
C GLY A 92 -16.38 5.41 -6.83
N SER A 93 -15.73 6.49 -6.35
CA SER A 93 -14.52 7.01 -7.01
C SER A 93 -13.43 5.94 -7.04
N VAL A 94 -12.74 5.85 -8.18
CA VAL A 94 -11.60 4.96 -8.38
C VAL A 94 -10.45 5.76 -8.97
N PHE A 95 -9.24 5.56 -8.45
CA PHE A 95 -8.02 6.22 -8.92
C PHE A 95 -6.80 5.33 -8.70
N THR A 96 -5.67 5.68 -9.32
CA THR A 96 -4.43 4.89 -9.23
C THR A 96 -3.45 5.53 -8.26
N TYR A 97 -2.83 4.70 -7.43
CA TYR A 97 -1.63 5.01 -6.67
C TYR A 97 -0.44 4.26 -7.29
N HIS A 98 0.57 4.99 -7.74
CA HIS A 98 1.76 4.44 -8.37
C HIS A 98 2.95 4.61 -7.42
N TYR A 99 3.56 3.49 -7.04
CA TYR A 99 4.69 3.44 -6.12
C TYR A 99 5.89 2.79 -6.79
N ASP A 100 7.07 3.34 -6.53
CA ASP A 100 8.33 2.91 -7.13
C ASP A 100 8.31 2.99 -8.65
N PHE A 101 8.85 4.08 -9.19
CA PHE A 101 8.86 4.28 -10.65
C PHE A 101 9.84 3.34 -11.38
N GLY A 102 10.72 2.65 -10.65
CA GLY A 102 11.56 1.59 -11.21
C GLY A 102 10.75 0.30 -11.40
N ASP A 103 10.23 -0.26 -10.31
CA ASP A 103 9.45 -1.50 -10.33
C ASP A 103 8.01 -1.33 -10.89
N GLY A 104 7.48 -0.12 -10.84
CA GLY A 104 6.20 0.26 -11.45
C GLY A 104 4.96 -0.25 -10.71
N TRP A 105 4.97 -0.31 -9.38
CA TRP A 105 3.84 -0.85 -8.61
C TRP A 105 2.60 0.03 -8.70
N ARG A 106 1.65 -0.38 -9.55
CA ARG A 106 0.32 0.25 -9.64
C ARG A 106 -0.65 -0.38 -8.67
N HIS A 107 -1.37 0.48 -7.97
CA HIS A 107 -2.46 0.09 -7.10
C HIS A 107 -3.73 0.80 -7.52
N THR A 108 -4.83 0.07 -7.60
CA THR A 108 -6.17 0.64 -7.71
C THR A 108 -6.69 0.98 -6.31
N VAL A 109 -7.12 2.22 -6.11
CA VAL A 109 -7.79 2.69 -4.89
C VAL A 109 -9.25 2.98 -5.20
N ALA A 110 -10.16 2.29 -4.52
CA ALA A 110 -11.60 2.47 -4.64
C ALA A 110 -12.20 3.02 -3.35
N ILE A 111 -12.96 4.12 -3.44
CA ILE A 111 -13.76 4.67 -2.34
C ILE A 111 -15.05 3.86 -2.24
N GLU A 112 -15.15 2.97 -1.26
CA GLU A 112 -16.28 2.03 -1.16
C GLU A 112 -17.48 2.64 -0.43
N GLU A 113 -17.22 3.31 0.70
CA GLU A 113 -18.27 3.81 1.57
C GLU A 113 -17.79 4.99 2.44
N PHE A 114 -18.64 5.99 2.63
CA PHE A 114 -18.43 7.04 3.62
C PHE A 114 -19.17 6.71 4.91
N LEU A 115 -18.45 6.72 6.04
CA LEU A 115 -18.92 6.25 7.33
C LEU A 115 -19.14 7.42 8.30
N THR A 116 -20.21 7.30 9.08
CA THR A 116 -20.52 8.22 10.19
C THR A 116 -20.33 7.48 11.50
N LEU A 117 -19.11 7.55 12.05
CA LEU A 117 -18.75 6.89 13.30
C LEU A 117 -19.04 7.79 14.50
N ALA A 118 -19.27 7.21 15.69
CA ALA A 118 -19.56 7.97 16.91
C ALA A 118 -18.48 9.00 17.29
N SER A 119 -17.24 8.78 16.83
CA SER A 119 -16.14 9.75 16.95
C SER A 119 -15.23 9.65 15.75
N THR A 120 -14.71 10.77 15.27
CA THR A 120 -13.71 10.81 14.20
C THR A 120 -12.49 9.97 14.59
N PRO A 121 -12.09 8.97 13.78
CA PRO A 121 -10.90 8.18 14.09
C PRO A 121 -9.65 9.04 14.10
N LYS A 122 -8.74 8.76 15.04
CA LYS A 122 -7.44 9.45 15.14
C LYS A 122 -6.37 8.84 14.23
N HIS A 123 -6.64 7.65 13.71
CA HIS A 123 -5.73 6.84 12.92
C HIS A 123 -6.54 5.95 11.98
N GLY A 124 -5.91 5.43 10.93
CA GLY A 124 -6.50 4.40 10.08
C GLY A 124 -6.62 3.06 10.80
N SER A 125 -7.47 2.18 10.27
CA SER A 125 -7.60 0.78 10.68
C SER A 125 -7.66 -0.12 9.44
N CYS A 126 -7.01 -1.28 9.48
CA CYS A 126 -7.13 -2.29 8.42
C CYS A 126 -8.16 -3.30 8.89
N VAL A 127 -9.21 -3.52 8.10
CA VAL A 127 -10.35 -4.35 8.50
C VAL A 127 -10.41 -5.68 7.77
N ALA A 128 -9.80 -5.75 6.59
CA ALA A 128 -9.65 -6.99 5.82
C ALA A 128 -8.49 -6.88 4.82
N GLY A 129 -8.10 -8.01 4.26
CA GLY A 129 -7.06 -8.09 3.24
C GLY A 129 -6.78 -9.54 2.86
N ALA A 130 -6.01 -9.72 1.79
CA ALA A 130 -5.54 -11.03 1.37
C ALA A 130 -4.12 -10.94 0.79
N ARG A 131 -3.38 -12.05 0.92
CA ARG A 131 -2.04 -12.27 0.38
C ARG A 131 -0.94 -11.35 0.94
N ALA A 132 0.28 -11.84 0.90
CA ALA A 132 1.47 -11.05 1.17
C ALA A 132 1.70 -10.05 0.04
N ARG A 133 2.31 -8.89 0.34
CA ARG A 133 2.83 -8.02 -0.72
C ARG A 133 4.01 -8.69 -1.44
N PRO A 134 4.33 -8.31 -2.70
CA PRO A 134 5.63 -8.61 -3.29
C PRO A 134 6.78 -8.08 -2.41
N PRO A 135 7.95 -8.75 -2.35
CA PRO A 135 9.16 -8.20 -1.71
C PRO A 135 9.56 -6.82 -2.28
N GLU A 136 10.30 -6.03 -1.50
CA GLU A 136 10.82 -4.74 -2.00
C GLU A 136 11.88 -5.03 -3.05
N ASP A 137 11.99 -4.17 -4.08
CA ASP A 137 13.00 -4.29 -5.14
C ASP A 137 13.00 -5.66 -5.85
N VAL A 138 11.86 -6.34 -5.92
CA VAL A 138 11.76 -7.66 -6.56
C VAL A 138 11.75 -7.55 -8.10
N GLY A 139 11.66 -6.34 -8.65
CA GLY A 139 11.68 -6.09 -10.10
C GLY A 139 10.28 -6.01 -10.71
N GLY A 140 9.33 -5.41 -10.00
CA GLY A 140 7.97 -5.23 -10.47
C GLY A 140 7.19 -6.53 -10.61
N VAL A 141 6.11 -6.51 -11.39
CA VAL A 141 5.18 -7.65 -11.56
C VAL A 141 5.92 -8.87 -12.10
N SER A 142 6.68 -8.73 -13.18
CA SER A 142 7.42 -9.85 -13.80
C SER A 142 8.51 -10.40 -12.89
N GLY A 143 9.20 -9.53 -12.14
CA GLY A 143 10.16 -9.95 -11.12
C GLY A 143 9.49 -10.75 -10.00
N TYR A 144 8.31 -10.32 -9.56
CA TYR A 144 7.53 -11.07 -8.57
C TYR A 144 7.02 -12.41 -9.09
N GLU A 145 6.55 -12.50 -10.34
CA GLU A 145 6.15 -13.76 -10.98
C GLU A 145 7.32 -14.75 -11.01
N ARG A 146 8.49 -14.31 -11.49
CA ARG A 146 9.71 -15.13 -11.48
C ARG A 146 10.11 -15.54 -10.06
N PHE A 147 10.01 -14.62 -9.10
CA PHE A 147 10.28 -14.92 -7.69
C PHE A 147 9.35 -16.03 -7.18
N LEU A 148 8.05 -15.99 -7.50
CA LEU A 148 7.09 -17.02 -7.12
C LEU A 148 7.38 -18.38 -7.76
N GLU A 149 7.78 -18.39 -9.03
CA GLU A 149 8.20 -19.61 -9.74
C GLU A 149 9.38 -20.28 -9.03
N ILE A 150 10.42 -19.51 -8.71
CA ILE A 150 11.62 -20.02 -8.02
C ILE A 150 11.24 -20.60 -6.65
N ILE A 151 10.51 -19.86 -5.81
CA ILE A 151 10.21 -20.33 -4.45
C ILE A 151 9.21 -21.50 -4.40
N ALA A 152 8.51 -21.79 -5.50
CA ALA A 152 7.60 -22.92 -5.61
C ALA A 152 8.35 -24.24 -5.87
N ASP A 153 9.55 -24.20 -6.45
CA ASP A 153 10.39 -25.37 -6.71
C ASP A 153 11.67 -25.36 -5.85
N ARG A 154 11.73 -26.28 -4.89
CA ARG A 154 12.89 -26.41 -4.00
C ARG A 154 14.15 -26.95 -4.68
N GLU A 155 14.01 -27.54 -5.85
CA GLU A 155 15.12 -28.05 -6.65
C GLU A 155 15.62 -27.03 -7.67
N ASP A 156 14.95 -25.86 -7.79
CA ASP A 156 15.43 -24.77 -8.64
C ASP A 156 16.82 -24.30 -8.16
N PRO A 157 17.80 -24.14 -9.06
CA PRO A 157 19.16 -23.75 -8.68
C PRO A 157 19.25 -22.39 -7.99
N GLU A 158 18.27 -21.51 -8.19
CA GLU A 158 18.20 -20.17 -7.56
C GLU A 158 17.46 -20.19 -6.20
N TYR A 159 16.79 -21.30 -5.84
CA TYR A 159 15.91 -21.38 -4.66
C TYR A 159 16.55 -20.86 -3.36
N ASP A 160 17.72 -21.40 -3.00
CA ASP A 160 18.41 -21.08 -1.75
C ASP A 160 18.84 -19.62 -1.68
N GLU A 161 19.28 -19.05 -2.82
CA GLU A 161 19.67 -17.65 -2.93
C GLU A 161 18.45 -16.74 -2.80
N THR A 162 17.38 -17.04 -3.54
CA THR A 162 16.13 -16.27 -3.55
C THR A 162 15.45 -16.25 -2.18
N ILE A 163 15.35 -17.42 -1.52
CA ILE A 163 14.79 -17.49 -0.16
C ILE A 163 15.67 -16.73 0.83
N ARG A 164 17.00 -16.81 0.72
CA ARG A 164 17.89 -16.05 1.60
C ARG A 164 17.73 -14.54 1.39
N TRP A 165 17.64 -14.10 0.14
CA TRP A 165 17.44 -12.70 -0.24
C TRP A 165 16.16 -12.12 0.35
N CYS A 166 15.04 -12.86 0.30
CA CYS A 166 13.77 -12.39 0.86
C CYS A 166 13.64 -12.54 2.40
N GLY A 167 14.73 -12.87 3.11
CA GLY A 167 14.76 -12.96 4.58
C GLY A 167 14.59 -14.37 5.15
N GLY A 168 14.74 -15.40 4.32
CA GLY A 168 14.75 -16.81 4.71
C GLY A 168 13.38 -17.42 4.96
N TYR A 169 12.30 -16.77 4.53
CA TYR A 169 10.92 -17.27 4.51
C TYR A 169 10.04 -16.34 3.68
N PHE A 170 9.21 -16.93 2.82
CA PHE A 170 8.12 -16.23 2.17
C PHE A 170 6.94 -17.18 1.95
N ASP A 171 5.74 -16.68 2.18
CA ASP A 171 4.47 -17.34 1.92
C ASP A 171 3.54 -16.32 1.23
N PRO A 172 3.27 -16.48 -0.09
CA PRO A 172 2.50 -15.50 -0.86
C PRO A 172 1.06 -15.37 -0.37
N GLU A 173 0.48 -16.39 0.25
CA GLU A 173 -0.92 -16.37 0.67
C GLU A 173 -1.12 -15.75 2.05
N ARG A 174 -0.02 -15.51 2.77
CA ARG A 174 -0.11 -15.10 4.16
C ARG A 174 -0.36 -13.60 4.33
N PHE A 175 -1.54 -13.31 4.86
CA PHE A 175 -1.93 -12.00 5.39
C PHE A 175 -2.25 -12.09 6.89
N ASP A 176 -1.69 -11.17 7.69
CA ASP A 176 -1.98 -11.06 9.13
C ASP A 176 -2.64 -9.71 9.42
N LEU A 177 -3.97 -9.75 9.60
CA LEU A 177 -4.78 -8.57 9.86
C LEU A 177 -4.33 -7.80 11.10
N SER A 178 -3.92 -8.52 12.17
CA SER A 178 -3.52 -7.88 13.43
C SER A 178 -2.25 -7.05 13.27
N ILE A 179 -1.35 -7.53 12.41
CA ILE A 179 -0.10 -6.84 12.07
C ILE A 179 -0.40 -5.64 11.17
N ALA A 180 -1.19 -5.82 10.10
CA ALA A 180 -1.53 -4.75 9.17
C ALA A 180 -2.29 -3.61 9.86
N ASP A 181 -3.26 -3.94 10.71
CA ASP A 181 -4.02 -2.94 11.49
C ASP A 181 -3.12 -2.19 12.48
N LYS A 182 -2.21 -2.91 13.16
CA LYS A 182 -1.24 -2.28 14.06
C LYS A 182 -0.33 -1.32 13.30
N ASP A 183 0.18 -1.70 12.14
CA ASP A 183 1.06 -0.85 11.35
C ASP A 183 0.32 0.40 10.86
N LEU A 184 -0.89 0.24 10.33
CA LEU A 184 -1.72 1.36 9.87
C LEU A 184 -2.09 2.32 11.01
N ARG A 185 -2.37 1.81 12.21
CA ARG A 185 -2.61 2.64 13.40
C ARG A 185 -1.44 3.58 13.73
N ASN A 186 -0.23 3.19 13.33
CA ASN A 186 0.99 3.94 13.59
C ASN A 186 1.49 4.71 12.36
N ALA A 187 0.80 4.67 11.21
CA ALA A 187 1.30 5.14 9.92
C ALA A 187 1.88 6.57 9.93
N LEU A 188 1.27 7.48 10.68
CA LEU A 188 1.67 8.91 10.72
C LEU A 188 2.71 9.24 11.81
N ARG A 189 3.28 8.23 12.49
CA ARG A 189 4.34 8.47 13.49
C ARG A 189 5.68 8.67 12.80
N SER A 190 6.51 9.59 13.28
CA SER A 190 7.79 9.95 12.66
C SER A 190 8.88 8.85 12.69
N ASN A 191 8.74 7.81 13.52
CA ASN A 191 9.76 6.77 13.73
C ASN A 191 9.20 5.34 13.58
N VAL A 192 8.28 5.13 12.63
CA VAL A 192 7.72 3.78 12.38
C VAL A 192 8.80 2.87 11.81
N LYS A 193 9.12 1.79 12.53
CA LYS A 193 9.97 0.72 12.00
C LYS A 193 9.12 -0.18 11.11
N ARG A 194 9.50 -0.27 9.83
CA ARG A 194 8.90 -1.16 8.84
C ARG A 194 9.71 -2.45 8.78
N ARG A 195 9.05 -3.58 8.46
CA ARG A 195 9.74 -4.86 8.43
C ARG A 195 10.36 -5.03 7.05
N LEU A 196 11.63 -5.42 7.05
CA LEU A 196 12.35 -5.76 5.83
C LEU A 196 11.73 -7.01 5.18
N TYR A 197 11.42 -8.00 6.00
CA TYR A 197 10.99 -9.32 5.53
C TYR A 197 9.65 -9.73 6.12
N GLN A 198 8.99 -10.68 5.45
CA GLN A 198 7.79 -11.30 5.98
C GLN A 198 8.10 -11.97 7.33
N PRO A 199 7.38 -11.64 8.42
CA PRO A 199 7.66 -12.22 9.72
C PRO A 199 7.40 -13.72 9.66
N LYS A 200 8.26 -14.57 10.23
CA LYS A 200 8.00 -16.02 10.29
C LYS A 200 6.75 -16.33 11.13
N PRO A 201 5.99 -17.38 10.83
CA PRO A 201 4.89 -17.81 11.69
C PRO A 201 5.43 -18.10 13.10
N LYS A 202 4.70 -17.67 14.14
CA LYS A 202 5.05 -18.11 15.49
C LYS A 202 4.87 -19.62 15.57
N PRO A 203 5.84 -20.39 16.10
CA PRO A 203 5.64 -21.81 16.30
C PRO A 203 4.41 -22.03 17.19
N VAL A 204 3.49 -22.88 16.74
CA VAL A 204 2.36 -23.29 17.57
C VAL A 204 2.95 -24.02 18.79
N PRO A 205 2.64 -23.60 20.03
CA PRO A 205 3.11 -24.31 21.20
C PRO A 205 2.64 -25.76 21.10
N LYS A 206 3.58 -26.70 21.18
CA LYS A 206 3.25 -28.13 21.28
C LYS A 206 2.40 -28.30 22.54
N LYS A 207 1.17 -28.79 22.38
CA LYS A 207 0.34 -29.23 23.51
C LYS A 207 0.99 -30.42 24.22
#